data_AF-A0A920TTB1-F1
#
_entry.id   AF-A0A920TTB1-F1
#
_cell.length_a   1.000
_cell.length_b   1.000
_cell.length_c   1.000
_cell.angle_alpha   90.00
_cell.angle_beta   90.00
_cell.angle_gamma   90.00
#
_symmetry.space_group_name_H-M   'P 1'
#
loop_
_entity.id
_entity.type
_entity.pdbx_description
1 polymer ?
#
loop_
_entity_poly.entity_id
_entity_poly.type
_entity_poly.pdbx_seq_one_letter_code
_entity_poly.pdbx_strand_id
1 'polypeptide(L)'
;MISGDDAVVEEAQRVVGEWKELRQMGSWFSLSPHLMPEAAYQVIRNHVRAALSRVEDFEPYILGPIKLEISFKNYLPAEVMAYLPILIGWTLIHPFLGNDMTGVSKFIALLRVTL
;
A
#
# COMPACT_ATOMS: atom_id res chain seq x y z
N MET A 1 1.32 -1.25 -13.36
CA MET A 1 1.01 -2.69 -13.18
C MET A 1 1.22 -3.02 -11.72
N ILE A 2 0.20 -3.59 -11.08
CA ILE A 2 0.30 -4.13 -9.73
C ILE A 2 0.14 -5.65 -9.84
N SER A 3 0.91 -6.37 -9.02
CA SER A 3 0.86 -7.83 -8.93
C SER A 3 0.74 -8.21 -7.47
N GLY A 4 -0.25 -9.03 -7.16
CA GLY A 4 -0.51 -9.45 -5.79
C GLY A 4 -1.65 -10.44 -5.77
N ASP A 5 -2.26 -10.59 -4.59
CA ASP A 5 -3.47 -11.37 -4.46
C ASP A 5 -4.71 -10.61 -4.95
N ASP A 6 -5.83 -11.32 -5.08
CA ASP A 6 -7.09 -10.75 -5.56
C ASP A 6 -7.57 -9.56 -4.69
N ALA A 7 -7.24 -9.53 -3.39
CA ALA A 7 -7.64 -8.44 -2.50
C ALA A 7 -6.81 -7.17 -2.72
N VAL A 8 -5.50 -7.30 -2.93
CA VAL A 8 -4.61 -6.20 -3.34
C VAL A 8 -5.06 -5.63 -4.67
N VAL A 9 -5.47 -6.48 -5.61
CA VAL A 9 -5.97 -6.05 -6.92
C VAL A 9 -7.25 -5.23 -6.79
N GLU A 10 -8.20 -5.73 -6.01
CA GLU A 10 -9.47 -5.04 -5.79
C GLU A 10 -9.26 -3.69 -5.07
N GLU A 11 -8.36 -3.63 -4.09
CA GLU A 11 -8.00 -2.40 -3.41
C GLU A 11 -7.35 -1.39 -4.37
N ALA A 12 -6.37 -1.82 -5.14
CA ALA A 12 -5.68 -0.98 -6.10
C ALA A 12 -6.65 -0.39 -7.14
N GLN A 13 -7.59 -1.19 -7.65
CA GLN A 13 -8.63 -0.74 -8.57
C GLN A 13 -9.55 0.31 -7.95
N ARG A 14 -9.92 0.15 -6.67
CA ARG A 14 -10.74 1.14 -5.95
C ARG A 14 -10.02 2.47 -5.73
N VAL A 15 -8.71 2.43 -5.47
CA VAL A 15 -7.93 3.63 -5.11
C VAL A 15 -7.42 4.37 -6.34
N VAL A 16 -6.91 3.66 -7.34
CA VAL A 16 -6.17 4.24 -8.48
C VAL A 16 -6.96 4.15 -9.81
N GLY A 17 -8.13 3.51 -9.84
CA GLY A 17 -9.00 3.40 -11.02
C GLY A 17 -8.82 2.10 -11.82
N GLU A 18 -9.28 2.06 -13.08
CA GLU A 18 -9.22 0.83 -13.89
C GLU A 18 -7.79 0.47 -14.33
N TRP A 19 -7.21 -0.57 -13.72
CA TRP A 19 -5.98 -1.22 -14.15
C TRP A 19 -6.23 -2.72 -14.39
N LYS A 20 -5.63 -3.29 -15.44
CA LYS A 20 -5.62 -4.74 -15.66
C LYS A 20 -4.51 -5.39 -14.85
N GLU A 21 -4.88 -6.14 -13.83
CA GLU A 21 -3.94 -6.69 -12.86
C GLU A 21 -3.78 -8.22 -12.93
N LEU A 22 -2.70 -8.67 -12.30
CA LEU A 22 -2.27 -10.06 -12.17
C LEU A 22 -3.01 -10.74 -11.00
N ARG A 23 -3.46 -11.98 -11.25
CA ARG A 23 -4.30 -12.75 -10.35
C ARG A 23 -3.49 -13.73 -9.48
N GLN A 24 -3.63 -13.63 -8.16
CA GLN A 24 -3.33 -14.71 -7.22
C GLN A 24 -4.50 -14.82 -6.22
N MET A 25 -5.24 -15.93 -6.27
CA MET A 25 -6.48 -16.04 -5.51
C MET A 25 -6.20 -16.06 -4.00
N GLY A 26 -6.68 -15.01 -3.31
CA GLY A 26 -6.56 -14.88 -1.87
C GLY A 26 -7.49 -15.84 -1.15
N SER A 27 -6.94 -16.74 -0.35
CA SER A 27 -7.65 -17.42 0.72
C SER A 27 -6.81 -17.36 2.01
N TRP A 28 -7.48 -16.97 3.09
CA TRP A 28 -7.03 -16.81 4.48
C TRP A 28 -5.52 -17.00 4.72
N PHE A 29 -4.78 -15.89 4.94
CA PHE A 29 -3.39 -15.65 5.43
C PHE A 29 -2.26 -16.69 5.19
N SER A 30 -2.54 -17.97 5.02
CA SER A 30 -1.62 -19.08 4.84
C SER A 30 -2.09 -20.15 3.84
N LEU A 31 -3.31 -20.04 3.29
CA LEU A 31 -3.94 -21.11 2.50
C LEU A 31 -4.35 -20.67 1.09
N SER A 32 -3.72 -19.62 0.57
CA SER A 32 -4.04 -19.12 -0.77
C SER A 32 -3.59 -20.13 -1.84
N PRO A 33 -4.46 -20.55 -2.76
CA PRO A 33 -4.05 -21.39 -3.88
C PRO A 33 -3.10 -20.60 -4.78
N HIS A 34 -1.88 -21.08 -4.92
CA HIS A 34 -0.84 -20.47 -5.74
C HIS A 34 -0.80 -21.09 -7.15
N LEU A 35 -0.50 -20.25 -8.14
CA LEU A 35 -0.07 -20.74 -9.44
C LEU A 35 1.29 -21.46 -9.30
N MET A 36 1.50 -22.48 -10.13
CA MET A 36 2.85 -23.03 -10.30
C MET A 36 3.79 -21.92 -10.79
N PRO A 37 5.06 -21.87 -10.32
CA PRO A 37 5.98 -20.79 -10.67
C PRO A 37 6.10 -20.55 -12.17
N GLU A 38 6.17 -21.61 -12.97
CA GLU A 38 6.27 -21.49 -14.43
C GLU A 38 5.04 -20.79 -15.05
N ALA A 39 3.84 -21.12 -14.56
CA ALA A 39 2.61 -20.45 -14.98
C ALA A 39 2.59 -18.98 -14.52
N ALA A 40 3.05 -18.71 -13.30
CA ALA A 40 3.14 -17.35 -12.78
C ALA A 40 4.08 -16.47 -13.62
N TYR A 41 5.25 -16.98 -14.04
CA TYR A 41 6.18 -16.23 -14.89
C TYR A 41 5.58 -15.84 -16.23
N GLN A 42 4.84 -16.74 -16.88
CA GLN A 42 4.18 -16.44 -18.16
C GLN A 42 3.10 -15.38 -18.00
N VAL A 43 2.32 -15.47 -16.93
CA VAL A 43 1.26 -14.52 -16.60
C VAL A 43 1.89 -13.14 -16.33
N ILE A 44 2.88 -13.04 -15.44
CA ILE A 44 3.61 -11.79 -15.16
C ILE A 44 4.18 -11.18 -16.44
N ARG A 45 4.88 -11.98 -17.27
CA ARG A 45 5.48 -11.52 -18.53
C ARG A 45 4.44 -10.91 -19.48
N ASN A 46 3.31 -11.58 -19.66
CA ASN A 46 2.26 -11.12 -20.57
C ASN A 46 1.62 -9.82 -20.09
N HIS A 47 1.37 -9.70 -18.80
CA HIS A 47 0.80 -8.48 -18.21
C HIS A 47 1.80 -7.31 -18.22
N VAL A 48 3.08 -7.55 -17.94
CA VAL A 48 4.12 -6.53 -18.08
C VAL A 48 4.16 -6.00 -19.50
N ARG A 49 4.16 -6.90 -20.51
CA ARG A 49 4.15 -6.50 -21.92
C ARG A 49 2.92 -5.67 -22.26
N ALA A 50 1.73 -6.09 -21.82
CA ALA A 50 0.50 -5.37 -22.04
C ALA A 50 0.50 -3.98 -21.37
N ALA A 51 0.99 -3.88 -20.13
CA ALA A 51 1.09 -2.62 -19.41
C ALA A 51 2.07 -1.66 -20.11
N LEU A 52 3.25 -2.13 -20.50
CA LEU A 52 4.24 -1.31 -21.20
C LEU A 52 3.73 -0.82 -22.56
N SER A 53 2.95 -1.63 -23.29
CA SER A 53 2.37 -1.23 -24.57
C SER A 53 1.35 -0.08 -24.47
N ARG A 54 0.88 0.22 -23.27
CA ARG A 54 -0.12 1.25 -22.97
C ARG A 54 0.37 2.23 -21.91
N VAL A 55 1.69 2.37 -21.76
CA VAL A 55 2.26 3.16 -20.66
C VAL A 55 1.82 4.62 -20.70
N GLU A 56 1.59 5.15 -21.91
CA GLU A 56 1.12 6.51 -22.17
C GLU A 56 -0.35 6.74 -21.78
N ASP A 57 -1.14 5.68 -21.60
CA ASP A 57 -2.53 5.77 -21.13
C ASP A 57 -2.61 6.00 -19.61
N PHE A 58 -1.49 5.91 -18.89
CA PHE A 58 -1.47 5.96 -17.43
C PHE A 58 -1.15 7.35 -16.91
N GLU A 59 -2.05 7.87 -16.08
CA GLU A 59 -1.86 9.13 -15.36
C GLU A 59 -1.30 8.88 -13.95
N PRO A 60 -0.40 9.76 -13.47
CA PRO A 60 0.12 9.65 -12.12
C PRO A 60 -0.99 9.93 -11.09
N TYR A 61 -0.99 9.15 -10.01
CA TYR A 61 -1.87 9.41 -8.87
C TYR A 61 -1.32 10.57 -8.03
N ILE A 62 -1.94 11.75 -8.15
CA ILE A 62 -1.50 12.98 -7.47
C ILE A 62 -2.30 13.17 -6.18
N LEU A 63 -1.57 13.27 -5.06
CA LEU A 63 -2.13 13.62 -3.75
C LEU A 63 -1.71 15.04 -3.36
N GLY A 64 -2.65 15.84 -2.84
CA GLY A 64 -2.41 17.17 -2.27
C GLY A 64 -1.78 17.10 -0.87
N PRO A 65 -1.88 18.13 0.00
CA PRO A 65 -1.41 18.03 1.38
C PRO A 65 -2.01 16.80 2.06
N ILE A 66 -1.15 15.96 2.64
CA ILE A 66 -1.54 14.61 3.06
C ILE A 66 -1.72 14.59 4.56
N LYS A 67 -2.97 14.33 4.98
CA LYS A 67 -3.25 13.96 6.37
C LYS A 67 -3.14 12.44 6.48
N LEU A 68 -2.09 11.97 7.14
CA LEU A 68 -1.91 10.57 7.48
C LEU A 68 -2.56 10.29 8.83
N GLU A 69 -3.44 9.30 8.92
CA GLU A 69 -3.97 8.81 10.19
C GLU A 69 -3.45 7.39 10.43
N ILE A 70 -2.79 7.18 11.56
CA ILE A 70 -2.20 5.88 11.89
C ILE A 70 -2.92 5.31 13.10
N SER A 71 -3.43 4.09 12.96
CA SER A 71 -3.96 3.32 14.08
C SER A 71 -2.96 2.25 14.51
N PHE A 72 -2.69 2.20 15.82
CA PHE A 72 -1.86 1.16 16.41
C PHE A 72 -2.72 0.02 16.95
N LYS A 73 -2.24 -1.21 16.77
CA LYS A 73 -2.90 -2.40 17.33
C LYS A 73 -2.87 -2.43 18.86
N ASN A 74 -1.81 -1.90 19.45
CA ASN A 74 -1.55 -1.93 20.89
C ASN A 74 -1.33 -0.51 21.43
N TYR A 75 -1.65 -0.29 22.71
CA TYR A 75 -1.52 1.01 23.36
C TYR A 75 -0.07 1.47 23.53
N LEU A 76 0.86 0.58 23.90
CA LEU A 76 2.24 0.96 24.17
C LEU A 76 2.94 1.67 22.99
N PRO A 77 2.87 1.15 21.74
CA PRO A 77 3.31 1.89 20.54
C PRO A 77 2.68 3.28 20.41
N ALA A 78 1.39 3.39 20.69
CA ALA A 78 0.66 4.65 20.57
C ALA A 78 1.12 5.67 21.63
N GLU A 79 1.34 5.24 22.87
CA GLU A 79 1.84 6.08 23.96
C GLU A 79 3.26 6.58 23.71
N VAL A 80 4.15 5.73 23.18
CA VAL A 80 5.51 6.15 22.80
C VAL A 80 5.46 7.22 21.71
N MET A 81 4.55 7.07 20.74
CA MET A 81 4.40 8.01 19.64
C MET A 81 3.76 9.33 20.09
N ALA A 82 2.91 9.34 21.11
CA ALA A 82 2.30 10.55 21.67
C ALA A 82 3.34 11.55 22.22
N TYR A 83 4.57 11.11 22.52
CA TYR A 83 5.67 12.02 22.90
C TYR A 83 6.24 12.83 21.73
N LEU A 84 5.95 12.46 20.48
CA LEU A 84 6.41 13.22 19.32
C LEU A 84 5.52 14.44 19.08
N PRO A 85 6.05 15.68 19.10
CA PRO A 85 5.25 16.90 18.97
C PRO A 85 4.64 17.08 17.58
N ILE A 86 5.09 16.28 16.60
CA ILE A 86 4.55 16.26 15.24
C ILE A 86 3.24 15.46 15.11
N LEU A 87 2.83 14.75 16.16
CA LEU A 87 1.59 13.98 16.21
C LEU A 87 0.56 14.67 17.10
N ILE A 88 -0.71 14.61 16.69
CA ILE A 88 -1.82 15.25 17.42
C ILE A 88 -2.80 14.17 17.88
N GLY A 89 -2.50 13.45 18.97
CA GLY A 89 -3.36 12.39 19.46
C GLY A 89 -3.00 11.94 20.88
N TRP A 90 -3.97 11.31 21.56
CA TRP A 90 -3.83 10.79 22.93
C TRP A 90 -4.33 9.34 23.06
N THR A 91 -4.58 8.67 21.93
CA THR A 91 -5.24 7.34 21.87
C THR A 91 -4.55 6.45 20.84
N LEU A 92 -5.17 5.36 20.39
CA LEU A 92 -4.61 4.46 19.38
C LEU A 92 -4.45 5.11 17.99
N ILE A 93 -5.06 6.27 17.75
CA ILE A 93 -5.04 6.98 16.47
C ILE A 93 -4.26 8.27 16.61
N HIS A 94 -3.22 8.42 15.79
CA HIS A 94 -2.39 9.61 15.72
C HIS A 94 -2.38 10.19 14.30
N PRO A 95 -2.99 11.37 14.07
CA PRO A 95 -2.84 12.11 12.83
C PRO A 95 -1.44 12.74 12.74
N PHE A 96 -0.85 12.62 11.55
CA PHE A 96 0.36 13.28 11.11
C PHE A 96 0.04 14.10 9.86
N LEU A 97 0.37 15.39 9.88
CA LEU A 97 0.22 16.25 8.70
C LEU A 97 1.54 16.34 7.95
N GLY A 98 1.60 15.71 6.78
CA GLY A 98 2.75 15.79 5.88
C GLY A 98 2.52 16.82 4.78
N ASN A 99 3.53 17.64 4.49
CA ASN A 99 3.48 18.59 3.38
C ASN A 99 3.46 17.89 2.01
N ASP A 100 4.10 16.72 1.91
CA ASP A 100 4.19 15.92 0.70
C ASP A 100 4.33 14.42 1.02
N MET A 101 4.21 13.57 -0.01
CA MET A 101 4.35 12.12 0.11
C MET A 101 5.75 11.68 0.56
N THR A 102 6.78 12.48 0.31
CA THR A 102 8.14 12.16 0.74
C THR A 102 8.27 12.26 2.26
N GLY A 103 7.71 13.32 2.86
CA GLY A 103 7.65 13.49 4.31
C GLY A 103 6.83 12.39 4.99
N VAL A 104 5.66 12.08 4.42
CA VAL A 104 4.81 10.97 4.89
C VAL A 104 5.54 9.62 4.81
N SER A 105 6.20 9.32 3.69
CA SER A 105 6.93 8.06 3.49
C SER A 105 8.09 7.89 4.48
N LYS A 106 8.86 8.96 4.73
CA LYS A 106 9.93 8.95 5.74
C LYS A 106 9.38 8.73 7.14
N PHE A 107 8.24 9.33 7.46
CA PHE A 107 7.57 9.13 8.74
C PHE A 107 7.11 7.67 8.90
N ILE A 108 6.49 7.07 7.88
CA ILE A 108 6.12 5.64 7.88
C ILE A 108 7.35 4.75 8.04
N ALA A 109 8.47 5.08 7.38
CA ALA A 109 9.71 4.34 7.51
C ALA A 109 10.28 4.36 8.94
N LEU A 110 10.19 5.51 9.63
CA LEU A 110 10.56 5.62 11.04
C LEU A 110 9.75 4.66 11.92
N LEU A 111 8.44 4.56 11.70
CA LEU A 111 7.56 3.69 12.48
C LEU A 111 7.93 2.21 12.33
N ARG A 112 8.37 1.80 11.14
CA ARG A 112 8.76 0.41 10.84
C ARG A 112 10.02 -0.06 11.58
N VAL A 113 10.93 0.86 11.92
CA VAL A 113 12.17 0.53 12.64
C VAL A 113 11.95 0.54 14.16
N THR A 114 10.91 1.22 14.62
CA THR A 114 10.69 1.49 16.05
C THR A 114 9.69 0.52 16.69
N LEU A 115 8.97 -0.28 15.88
CA LEU A 115 7.90 -1.20 16.29
C LEU A 115 8.12 -2.60 15.73
#